data_AF-A0A8C1CGB7-F1
#
_entry.id   AF-A0A8C1CGB7-F1
#
_cell.length_a   1.000
_cell.length_b   1.000
_cell.length_c   1.000
_cell.angle_alpha   90.00
_cell.angle_beta   90.00
_cell.angle_gamma   90.00
#
_symmetry.space_group_name_H-M   'P 1'
#
loop_
_entity.id
_entity.type
_entity.pdbx_description
1 polymer ?
#
loop_
_entity_poly.entity_id
_entity_poly.type
_entity_poly.pdbx_seq_one_letter_code
_entity_poly.pdbx_strand_id
1 'polypeptide(L)'
;NLLSLLSILTFNRFLVSVVGQSKLLCFDIPVPHKLRLLQDSASEFSMNGESLSEQNGFHQIAFHYKTNHHLIINTKSISYRNGQDNVEFLWGQEPTQYNTDSVSLVVLENEMNVTMGNIGVVILSHKKDGVKFLWPAIWQYSKDANLTGVLGKADISYEETEGSQTPTLKIKDKEVKTSLETVSDYRLHSTPVRECWLVPFQAMMEAEISDFTVTQL
;
A
#
# COMPACT_ATOMS: atom_id res chain seq x y z
N ASN A 1 20.70 0.57 36.30
CA ASN A 1 21.41 0.33 35.03
C ASN A 1 20.46 0.59 33.90
N LEU A 2 20.72 1.69 33.20
CA LEU A 2 19.90 2.31 32.17
C LEU A 2 20.10 1.54 30.85
N LEU A 3 19.61 0.31 30.76
CA LEU A 3 19.60 -0.44 29.49
C LEU A 3 18.33 -0.07 28.72
N SER A 4 18.51 0.90 27.82
CA SER A 4 17.81 1.10 26.55
C SER A 4 16.44 0.44 26.39
N LEU A 5 15.37 1.17 26.72
CA LEU A 5 14.12 1.05 25.98
C LEU A 5 14.30 1.82 24.66
N LEU A 6 15.12 1.29 23.75
CA LEU A 6 14.94 1.56 22.33
C LEU A 6 13.65 0.83 21.97
N SER A 7 12.51 1.52 22.00
CA SER A 7 11.34 1.06 21.28
C SER A 7 11.81 0.81 19.85
N ILE A 8 11.83 -0.45 19.41
CA ILE A 8 12.06 -0.76 18.00
C ILE A 8 10.96 -0.02 17.25
N LEU A 9 11.32 1.01 16.50
CA LEU A 9 10.37 1.74 15.68
C LEU A 9 9.92 0.77 14.59
N THR A 10 8.68 0.29 14.69
CA THR A 10 8.09 -0.54 13.65
C THR A 10 7.58 0.36 12.53
N PHE A 11 7.74 -0.09 11.29
CA PHE A 11 7.31 0.65 10.10
C PHE A 11 6.78 -0.29 9.03
N ASN A 12 5.92 0.24 8.17
CA ASN A 12 5.60 -0.36 6.89
C ASN A 12 6.54 0.23 5.83
N ARG A 13 7.30 -0.63 5.15
CA ARG A 13 8.19 -0.26 4.06
C ARG A 13 7.48 -0.40 2.72
N PHE A 14 7.34 0.70 2.00
CA PHE A 14 6.74 0.73 0.68
C PHE A 14 7.80 0.59 -0.40
N LEU A 15 7.45 -0.06 -1.51
CA LEU A 15 8.32 -0.27 -2.65
C LEU A 15 7.75 0.43 -3.88
N VAL A 16 8.59 1.20 -4.55
CA VAL A 16 8.26 1.93 -5.78
C VAL A 16 9.17 1.47 -6.90
N SER A 17 8.57 1.00 -7.98
CA SER A 17 9.28 0.67 -9.21
C SER A 17 9.47 1.94 -10.03
N VAL A 18 10.71 2.20 -10.45
CA VAL A 18 11.06 3.37 -11.27
C VAL A 18 11.39 2.90 -12.68
N VAL A 19 10.75 3.51 -13.68
CA VAL A 19 10.92 3.12 -15.08
C VAL A 19 12.37 3.35 -15.50
N GLY A 20 12.99 2.34 -16.12
CA GLY A 20 14.37 2.40 -16.60
C GLY A 20 15.44 2.17 -15.52
N GLN A 21 15.04 1.92 -14.27
CA GLN A 21 15.97 1.66 -13.16
C GLN A 21 15.99 0.19 -12.74
N SER A 22 17.17 -0.31 -12.35
CA SER A 22 17.35 -1.69 -11.91
C SER A 22 16.98 -1.91 -10.45
N LYS A 23 17.20 -0.90 -9.59
CA LYS A 23 16.85 -0.94 -8.17
C LYS A 23 15.57 -0.16 -7.88
N LEU A 24 14.76 -0.68 -6.95
CA LEU A 24 13.55 -0.03 -6.49
C LEU A 24 13.91 1.15 -5.58
N LEU A 25 13.00 2.10 -5.44
CA LEU A 25 13.00 3.03 -4.30
C LEU A 25 12.15 2.44 -3.17
N CYS A 26 12.52 2.72 -1.93
CA CYS A 26 11.72 2.36 -0.78
C CYS A 26 11.75 3.43 0.31
N PHE A 27 10.67 3.50 1.07
CA PHE A 27 10.50 4.44 2.17
C PHE A 27 9.65 3.84 3.27
N ASP A 28 9.86 4.32 4.49
CA ASP A 28 9.23 3.80 5.69
C ASP A 28 8.13 4.75 6.19
N ILE A 29 7.01 4.17 6.62
CA ILE A 29 5.98 4.88 7.38
C ILE A 29 5.84 4.22 8.75
N PRO A 30 6.05 4.95 9.87
CA PRO A 30 5.91 4.40 11.23
C PRO A 30 4.51 3.86 11.49
N VAL A 31 4.41 2.74 12.20
CA VAL A 31 3.12 2.18 12.67
C VAL A 31 2.94 2.46 14.17
N PRO A 32 1.69 2.53 14.68
CA PRO A 32 0.42 2.35 13.99
C PRO A 32 -0.04 3.63 13.26
N HIS A 33 -0.70 3.46 12.13
CA HIS A 33 -1.28 4.54 11.34
C HIS A 33 -2.59 4.12 10.67
N LYS A 34 -3.42 5.12 10.39
CA LYS A 34 -4.51 5.03 9.41
C LYS A 34 -4.15 5.92 8.24
N LEU A 35 -3.93 5.33 7.07
CA LEU A 35 -3.44 6.05 5.90
C LEU A 35 -4.43 6.00 4.76
N ARG A 36 -4.51 7.11 4.04
CA ARG A 36 -5.02 7.16 2.68
C ARG A 36 -4.01 6.54 1.73
N LEU A 37 -4.32 5.33 1.28
CA LEU A 37 -3.46 4.56 0.40
C LEU A 37 -3.63 4.99 -1.05
N LEU A 38 -4.87 5.22 -1.48
CA LEU A 38 -5.19 5.66 -2.83
C LEU A 38 -6.47 6.52 -2.81
N GLN A 39 -6.53 7.56 -3.64
CA GLN A 39 -7.73 8.35 -3.83
C GLN A 39 -7.80 8.88 -5.26
N ASP A 40 -8.98 8.76 -5.85
CA ASP A 40 -9.37 9.44 -7.07
C ASP A 40 -10.65 10.23 -6.81
N SER A 41 -10.50 11.55 -6.70
CA SER A 41 -11.64 12.41 -6.38
C SER A 41 -12.64 12.49 -7.53
N ALA A 42 -12.21 12.26 -8.79
CA ALA A 42 -13.09 12.35 -9.95
C ALA A 42 -14.08 11.19 -10.02
N SER A 43 -13.67 10.00 -9.57
CA SER A 43 -14.53 8.81 -9.49
C SER A 43 -15.13 8.59 -8.10
N GLU A 44 -14.92 9.51 -7.16
CA GLU A 44 -15.33 9.37 -5.75
C GLU A 44 -14.79 8.07 -5.13
N PHE A 45 -13.57 7.68 -5.49
CA PHE A 45 -12.89 6.51 -4.99
C PHE A 45 -11.89 6.87 -3.89
N SER A 46 -11.87 6.09 -2.82
CA SER A 46 -10.74 6.08 -1.88
C SER A 46 -10.50 4.69 -1.31
N MET A 47 -9.23 4.43 -1.00
CA MET A 47 -8.76 3.24 -0.32
C MET A 47 -7.90 3.66 0.86
N ASN A 48 -8.31 3.25 2.06
CA ASN A 48 -7.62 3.56 3.31
C ASN A 48 -7.16 2.27 4.00
N GLY A 49 -6.06 2.31 4.74
CA GLY A 49 -5.53 1.16 5.46
C GLY A 49 -5.16 1.50 6.90
N GLU A 50 -5.42 0.57 7.80
CA GLU A 50 -5.01 0.64 9.21
C GLU A 50 -3.97 -0.42 9.52
N SER A 51 -2.83 0.00 10.04
CA SER A 51 -1.72 -0.84 10.49
C SER A 51 -1.65 -0.87 12.02
N LEU A 52 -1.22 -1.98 12.60
CA LEU A 52 -0.99 -2.13 14.04
C LEU A 52 0.50 -2.27 14.35
N SER A 53 0.93 -1.91 15.57
CA SER A 53 2.35 -1.85 15.96
C SER A 53 3.14 -3.16 15.86
N GLU A 54 2.44 -4.30 15.88
CA GLU A 54 3.03 -5.65 15.91
C GLU A 54 2.75 -6.43 14.62
N GLN A 55 2.34 -5.76 13.54
CA GLN A 55 2.02 -6.38 12.27
C GLN A 55 2.84 -5.75 11.16
N ASN A 56 3.25 -6.57 10.19
CA ASN A 56 3.68 -6.05 8.90
C ASN A 56 2.41 -5.63 8.15
N GLY A 57 2.44 -4.59 7.34
CA GLY A 57 1.30 -4.18 6.51
C GLY A 57 0.07 -3.74 7.28
N PHE A 58 -1.11 -4.11 6.76
CA PHE A 58 -2.39 -3.62 7.23
C PHE A 58 -3.20 -4.71 7.93
N HIS A 59 -3.81 -4.35 9.05
CA HIS A 59 -4.82 -5.16 9.71
C HIS A 59 -6.16 -5.11 8.97
N GLN A 60 -6.50 -3.92 8.46
CA GLN A 60 -7.75 -3.64 7.77
C GLN A 60 -7.51 -2.68 6.62
N ILE A 61 -8.19 -2.91 5.50
CA ILE A 61 -8.25 -2.02 4.34
C ILE A 61 -9.71 -1.76 4.01
N ALA A 62 -10.07 -0.49 3.84
CA ALA A 62 -11.40 -0.06 3.45
C ALA A 62 -11.35 0.59 2.06
N PHE A 63 -12.37 0.29 1.25
CA PHE A 63 -12.62 0.98 0.00
C PHE A 63 -13.96 1.70 0.08
N HIS A 64 -13.96 2.90 -0.45
CA HIS A 64 -15.12 3.74 -0.66
C HIS A 64 -15.22 4.05 -2.14
N TYR A 65 -16.39 3.85 -2.72
CA TYR A 65 -16.63 4.22 -4.10
C TYR A 65 -18.05 4.79 -4.26
N LYS A 66 -18.13 6.05 -4.68
CA LYS A 66 -19.40 6.81 -4.67
C LYS A 66 -20.04 6.76 -3.27
N THR A 67 -21.31 7.14 -3.19
CA THR A 67 -22.02 7.27 -1.90
C THR A 67 -22.41 5.94 -1.26
N ASN A 68 -22.52 4.86 -2.06
CA ASN A 68 -23.21 3.64 -1.62
C ASN A 68 -22.29 2.43 -1.45
N HIS A 69 -21.10 2.42 -2.07
CA HIS A 69 -20.24 1.24 -2.08
C HIS A 69 -19.16 1.35 -1.01
N HIS A 70 -19.22 0.42 -0.06
CA HIS A 70 -18.25 0.30 1.02
C HIS A 70 -17.75 -1.14 1.06
N LEU A 71 -16.43 -1.34 1.02
CA LEU A 71 -15.81 -2.64 1.18
C LEU A 71 -14.84 -2.56 2.35
N ILE A 72 -14.98 -3.45 3.32
CA ILE A 72 -14.06 -3.59 4.45
C ILE A 72 -13.44 -4.98 4.36
N ILE A 73 -12.11 -5.01 4.32
CA ILE A 73 -11.29 -6.21 4.26
C ILE A 73 -10.44 -6.24 5.52
N ASN A 74 -10.57 -7.28 6.32
CA ASN A 74 -9.64 -7.56 7.41
C ASN A 74 -9.05 -8.97 7.22
N THR A 75 -8.15 -9.39 8.11
CA THR A 75 -7.44 -10.68 8.00
C THR A 75 -8.31 -11.93 8.26
N LYS A 76 -9.59 -11.74 8.61
CA LYS A 76 -10.56 -12.79 8.95
C LYS A 76 -11.78 -12.79 8.04
N SER A 77 -12.32 -11.62 7.71
CA SER A 77 -13.55 -11.48 6.95
C SER A 77 -13.48 -10.31 5.96
N ILE A 78 -14.39 -10.37 4.98
CA ILE A 78 -14.57 -9.38 3.93
C ILE A 78 -16.06 -9.03 3.94
N SER A 79 -16.39 -7.75 4.07
CA SER A 79 -17.78 -7.27 4.03
C SER A 79 -17.92 -6.20 2.97
N TYR A 80 -18.86 -6.40 2.07
CA TYR A 80 -19.22 -5.44 1.02
C TYR A 80 -20.65 -4.97 1.23
N ARG A 81 -20.83 -3.65 1.26
CA ARG A 81 -22.12 -2.99 1.34
C ARG A 81 -22.36 -2.14 0.09
N ASN A 82 -23.57 -2.25 -0.45
CA ASN A 82 -24.10 -1.38 -1.48
C ASN A 82 -25.44 -0.79 -1.00
N GLY A 83 -25.41 0.40 -0.39
CA GLY A 83 -26.59 0.98 0.24
C GLY A 83 -27.11 0.10 1.39
N GLN A 84 -28.26 -0.55 1.18
CA GLN A 84 -28.86 -1.48 2.16
C GLN A 84 -28.42 -2.93 1.97
N ASP A 85 -27.90 -3.28 0.79
CA ASP A 85 -27.44 -4.63 0.50
C ASP A 85 -26.09 -4.89 1.16
N ASN A 86 -25.93 -6.05 1.78
CA ASN A 86 -24.68 -6.47 2.42
C ASN A 86 -24.36 -7.92 2.06
N VAL A 87 -23.12 -8.16 1.67
CA VAL A 87 -22.59 -9.49 1.38
C VAL A 87 -21.30 -9.69 2.17
N GLU A 88 -21.14 -10.87 2.75
CA GLU A 88 -19.94 -11.27 3.46
C GLU A 88 -19.23 -12.39 2.72
N PHE A 89 -17.89 -12.34 2.71
CA PHE A 89 -17.03 -13.38 2.20
C PHE A 89 -16.01 -13.76 3.27
N LEU A 90 -15.49 -14.99 3.17
CA LEU A 90 -14.42 -15.48 4.03
C LEU A 90 -13.21 -15.88 3.19
N TRP A 91 -12.02 -15.65 3.74
CA TRP A 91 -10.77 -16.14 3.16
C TRP A 91 -10.72 -17.67 3.14
N GLY A 92 -10.05 -18.25 2.14
CA GLY A 92 -9.85 -19.69 2.05
C GLY A 92 -11.10 -20.52 1.75
N GLN A 93 -12.21 -19.89 1.36
CA GLN A 93 -13.36 -20.59 0.80
C GLN A 93 -13.20 -20.81 -0.71
N GLU A 94 -14.12 -21.59 -1.29
CA GLU A 94 -14.21 -21.73 -2.74
C GLU A 94 -14.27 -20.35 -3.41
N PRO A 95 -13.57 -20.17 -4.55
CA PRO A 95 -13.55 -18.91 -5.28
C PRO A 95 -14.94 -18.31 -5.43
N THR A 96 -15.13 -17.12 -4.87
CA THR A 96 -16.43 -16.45 -4.87
C THR A 96 -16.32 -15.14 -5.64
N GLN A 97 -17.32 -14.89 -6.48
CA GLN A 97 -17.39 -13.68 -7.29
C GLN A 97 -18.69 -12.93 -7.01
N TYR A 98 -18.57 -11.60 -6.94
CA TYR A 98 -19.69 -10.68 -6.88
C TYR A 98 -19.48 -9.58 -7.91
N ASN A 99 -20.45 -9.39 -8.80
CA ASN A 99 -20.39 -8.39 -9.87
C ASN A 99 -21.63 -7.51 -9.90
N THR A 100 -21.41 -6.23 -10.18
CA THR A 100 -22.40 -5.24 -10.59
C THR A 100 -21.81 -4.43 -11.75
N ASP A 101 -22.58 -3.51 -12.33
CA ASP A 101 -22.13 -2.70 -13.49
C ASP A 101 -20.80 -1.96 -13.26
N SER A 102 -20.51 -1.55 -12.01
CA SER A 102 -19.31 -0.77 -11.68
C SER A 102 -18.44 -1.35 -10.58
N VAL A 103 -18.76 -2.54 -10.06
CA VAL A 103 -17.99 -3.21 -9.01
C VAL A 103 -17.83 -4.68 -9.35
N SER A 104 -16.61 -5.19 -9.32
CA SER A 104 -16.28 -6.61 -9.42
C SER A 104 -15.38 -6.99 -8.26
N LEU A 105 -15.81 -7.99 -7.49
CA LEU A 105 -15.10 -8.56 -6.36
C LEU A 105 -14.86 -10.04 -6.66
N VAL A 106 -13.61 -10.45 -6.68
CA VAL A 106 -13.23 -11.87 -6.82
C VAL A 106 -12.38 -12.24 -5.63
N VAL A 107 -12.91 -13.10 -4.76
CA VAL A 107 -12.21 -13.61 -3.59
C VAL A 107 -11.64 -14.99 -3.93
N LEU A 108 -10.34 -15.13 -3.73
CA LEU A 108 -9.57 -16.36 -3.90
C LEU A 108 -8.97 -16.74 -2.53
N GLU A 109 -8.14 -17.78 -2.49
CA GLU A 109 -7.67 -18.36 -1.22
C GLU A 109 -6.94 -17.33 -0.33
N ASN A 110 -5.97 -16.62 -0.90
CA ASN A 110 -5.12 -15.63 -0.20
C ASN A 110 -5.04 -14.28 -0.93
N GLU A 111 -5.98 -14.03 -1.86
CA GLU A 111 -6.06 -12.75 -2.57
C GLU A 111 -7.51 -12.36 -2.85
N MET A 112 -7.73 -11.06 -2.96
CA MET A 112 -8.98 -10.51 -3.43
C MET A 112 -8.71 -9.49 -4.53
N ASN A 113 -9.30 -9.72 -5.71
CA ASN A 113 -9.30 -8.73 -6.78
C ASN A 113 -10.50 -7.83 -6.61
N VAL A 114 -10.25 -6.53 -6.49
CA VAL A 114 -11.25 -5.48 -6.33
C VAL A 114 -11.18 -4.59 -7.55
N THR A 115 -12.30 -4.46 -8.26
CA THR A 115 -12.47 -3.44 -9.30
C THR A 115 -13.63 -2.55 -8.89
N MET A 116 -13.41 -1.24 -8.82
CA MET A 116 -14.43 -0.23 -8.57
C MET A 116 -14.27 0.89 -9.59
N GLY A 117 -15.25 1.04 -10.48
CA GLY A 117 -15.16 1.94 -11.63
C GLY A 117 -14.00 1.58 -12.55
N ASN A 118 -13.02 2.48 -12.66
CA ASN A 118 -11.83 2.33 -13.49
C ASN A 118 -10.57 1.94 -12.69
N ILE A 119 -10.69 1.63 -11.39
CA ILE A 119 -9.57 1.29 -10.51
C ILE A 119 -9.63 -0.19 -10.15
N GLY A 120 -8.53 -0.89 -10.40
CA GLY A 120 -8.28 -2.29 -10.06
C GLY A 120 -7.15 -2.44 -9.05
N VAL A 121 -7.47 -3.04 -7.91
CA VAL A 121 -6.53 -3.33 -6.81
C VAL A 121 -6.60 -4.82 -6.47
N VAL A 122 -5.44 -5.45 -6.24
CA VAL A 122 -5.34 -6.78 -5.62
C VAL A 122 -4.99 -6.58 -4.16
N ILE A 123 -5.69 -7.27 -3.28
CA ILE A 123 -5.41 -7.30 -1.85
C ILE A 123 -4.88 -8.68 -1.50
N LEU A 124 -3.61 -8.74 -1.13
CA LEU A 124 -2.90 -9.98 -0.80
C LEU A 124 -2.95 -10.20 0.71
N SER A 125 -3.36 -11.40 1.13
CA SER A 125 -3.33 -11.85 2.52
C SER A 125 -2.03 -12.63 2.78
N HIS A 126 -1.11 -12.00 3.49
CA HIS A 126 0.18 -12.59 3.86
C HIS A 126 0.17 -13.14 5.29
N LYS A 127 1.14 -14.00 5.59
CA LYS A 127 1.41 -14.50 6.94
C LYS A 127 2.90 -14.54 7.22
N LYS A 128 3.34 -13.87 8.29
CA LYS A 128 4.73 -13.86 8.75
C LYS A 128 4.75 -14.07 10.26
N ASP A 129 5.61 -14.98 10.74
CA ASP A 129 5.74 -15.31 12.16
C ASP A 129 4.40 -15.65 12.84
N GLY A 130 3.51 -16.32 12.10
CA GLY A 130 2.17 -16.67 12.59
C GLY A 130 1.11 -15.57 12.44
N VAL A 131 1.52 -14.33 12.19
CA VAL A 131 0.65 -13.14 12.13
C VAL A 131 0.23 -12.86 10.69
N LYS A 132 -1.10 -12.81 10.46
CA LYS A 132 -1.66 -12.44 9.16
C LYS A 132 -1.74 -10.92 8.99
N PHE A 133 -1.58 -10.46 7.76
CA PHE A 133 -1.74 -9.07 7.39
C PHE A 133 -2.08 -8.91 5.91
N LEU A 134 -2.57 -7.73 5.55
CA LEU A 134 -2.98 -7.39 4.20
C LEU A 134 -1.95 -6.47 3.54
N TRP A 135 -1.76 -6.65 2.23
CA TRP A 135 -0.96 -5.75 1.42
C TRP A 135 -1.65 -5.44 0.08
N PRO A 136 -1.89 -4.16 -0.26
CA PRO A 136 -2.47 -3.77 -1.54
C PRO A 136 -1.42 -3.74 -2.66
N ALA A 137 -1.82 -4.17 -3.85
CA ALA A 137 -1.07 -4.03 -5.09
C ALA A 137 -2.00 -3.46 -6.18
N ILE A 138 -1.69 -2.27 -6.67
CA ILE A 138 -2.45 -1.64 -7.76
C ILE A 138 -2.02 -2.32 -9.07
N TRP A 139 -2.99 -2.87 -9.81
CA TRP A 139 -2.71 -3.60 -11.05
C TRP A 139 -3.37 -2.98 -12.28
N GLN A 140 -4.42 -2.16 -12.10
CA GLN A 140 -5.08 -1.49 -13.21
C GLN A 140 -5.64 -0.12 -12.79
N TYR A 141 -5.45 0.89 -13.64
CA TYR A 141 -6.16 2.17 -13.58
C TYR A 141 -6.14 2.86 -14.95
N SER A 142 -7.05 3.81 -15.19
CA SER A 142 -7.00 4.64 -16.40
C SER A 142 -5.76 5.53 -16.40
N LYS A 143 -5.10 5.72 -17.56
CA LYS A 143 -3.96 6.63 -17.69
C LYS A 143 -4.29 8.07 -17.28
N ASP A 144 -5.56 8.45 -17.38
CA ASP A 144 -6.07 9.78 -17.05
C ASP A 144 -6.49 9.91 -15.58
N ALA A 145 -6.39 8.83 -14.78
CA ALA A 145 -6.74 8.87 -13.37
C ALA A 145 -5.70 9.69 -12.59
N ASN A 146 -6.17 10.71 -11.87
CA ASN A 146 -5.34 11.53 -11.00
C ASN A 146 -5.27 10.88 -9.61
N LEU A 147 -4.51 9.80 -9.51
CA LEU A 147 -4.38 9.01 -8.29
C LEU A 147 -3.46 9.69 -7.29
N THR A 148 -4.04 10.07 -6.15
CA THR A 148 -3.33 10.58 -4.96
C THR A 148 -3.28 9.53 -3.86
N GLY A 149 -2.55 9.77 -2.77
CA GLY A 149 -2.33 8.80 -1.68
C GLY A 149 -0.93 8.20 -1.70
N VAL A 150 -0.62 7.38 -0.69
CA VAL A 150 0.72 6.75 -0.53
C VAL A 150 1.11 5.85 -1.70
N LEU A 151 0.12 5.17 -2.29
CA LEU A 151 0.28 4.31 -3.47
C LEU A 151 -0.12 5.04 -4.77
N GLY A 152 -0.38 6.35 -4.69
CA GLY A 152 -0.64 7.18 -5.85
C GLY A 152 0.55 7.20 -6.82
N LYS A 153 0.29 7.56 -8.07
CA LYS A 153 1.33 7.56 -9.09
C LYS A 153 2.33 8.67 -8.82
N ALA A 154 3.54 8.31 -8.38
CA ALA A 154 4.66 9.23 -8.33
C ALA A 154 5.36 9.25 -9.69
N ASP A 155 5.37 10.40 -10.38
CA ASP A 155 6.30 10.64 -11.47
C ASP A 155 7.68 10.90 -10.85
N ILE A 156 8.45 9.83 -10.71
CA ILE A 156 9.73 9.86 -10.02
C ILE A 156 10.80 9.21 -10.89
N SER A 157 11.94 9.89 -10.99
CA SER A 157 13.18 9.40 -11.54
C SER A 157 14.30 9.63 -10.53
N TYR A 158 15.36 8.86 -10.64
CA TYR A 158 16.56 9.09 -9.85
C TYR A 158 17.82 8.80 -10.67
N GLU A 159 18.92 9.42 -10.26
CA GLU A 159 20.27 9.13 -10.74
C GLU A 159 21.16 8.79 -9.54
N GLU A 160 22.02 7.78 -9.65
CA GLU A 160 23.01 7.47 -8.62
C GLU A 160 24.18 8.46 -8.73
N THR A 161 24.52 9.15 -7.64
CA THR A 161 25.64 10.11 -7.65
C THR A 161 26.96 9.37 -7.42
N GLU A 162 27.83 9.34 -8.43
CA GLU A 162 29.16 8.74 -8.32
C GLU A 162 30.10 9.57 -7.44
N GLY A 163 31.02 8.90 -6.73
CA GLY A 163 32.12 9.56 -6.01
C GLY A 163 31.81 10.09 -4.60
N SER A 164 30.59 9.94 -4.09
CA SER A 164 30.25 10.28 -2.70
C SER A 164 30.70 9.17 -1.73
N GLN A 165 31.18 9.55 -0.54
CA GLN A 165 31.50 8.59 0.54
C GLN A 165 30.26 7.85 1.06
N THR A 166 29.08 8.45 0.91
CA THR A 166 27.79 7.86 1.28
C THR A 166 26.88 7.74 0.05
N PRO A 167 26.22 6.60 -0.18
CA PRO A 167 25.27 6.46 -1.29
C PRO A 167 24.28 7.63 -1.31
N THR A 168 24.19 8.31 -2.44
CA THR A 168 23.35 9.49 -2.63
C THR A 168 22.66 9.37 -3.98
N LEU A 169 21.37 9.69 -4.01
CA LEU A 169 20.59 9.76 -5.24
C LEU A 169 20.23 11.20 -5.54
N LYS A 170 20.19 11.56 -6.82
CA LYS A 170 19.54 12.78 -7.29
C LYS A 170 18.09 12.44 -7.63
N ILE A 171 17.14 12.90 -6.83
CA ILE A 171 15.69 12.69 -7.01
C ILE A 171 15.04 14.05 -7.22
N LYS A 172 14.38 14.28 -8.37
CA LYS A 172 13.76 15.58 -8.71
C LYS A 172 14.71 16.77 -8.48
N ASP A 173 15.95 16.64 -8.95
CA ASP A 173 17.04 17.60 -8.78
C ASP A 173 17.55 17.87 -7.34
N LYS A 174 17.08 17.11 -6.35
CA LYS A 174 17.56 17.18 -4.96
C LYS A 174 18.48 16.01 -4.67
N GLU A 175 19.60 16.28 -4.01
CA GLU A 175 20.46 15.22 -3.47
C GLU A 175 19.84 14.64 -2.21
N VAL A 176 19.69 13.32 -2.21
CA VAL A 176 19.05 12.55 -1.15
C VAL A 176 20.00 11.47 -0.68
N LYS A 177 20.38 11.52 0.60
CA LYS A 177 21.15 10.45 1.24
C LYS A 177 20.32 9.18 1.27
N THR A 178 20.92 8.05 0.92
CA THR A 178 20.24 6.76 0.87
C THR A 178 21.08 5.67 1.51
N SER A 179 20.45 4.56 1.89
CA SER A 179 21.11 3.29 2.12
C SER A 179 20.58 2.25 1.14
N LEU A 180 21.38 1.24 0.82
CA LEU A 180 20.92 0.07 0.08
C LEU A 180 20.38 -0.94 1.08
N GLU A 181 19.13 -1.35 0.91
CA GLU A 181 18.42 -2.25 1.82
C GLU A 181 17.86 -3.45 1.08
N THR A 182 17.71 -4.56 1.81
CA THR A 182 17.13 -5.80 1.30
C THR A 182 15.79 -6.05 1.97
N VAL A 183 14.71 -6.19 1.19
CA VAL A 183 13.33 -6.18 1.71
C VAL A 183 12.46 -7.24 1.04
N SER A 184 11.46 -7.76 1.74
CA SER A 184 10.43 -8.63 1.15
C SER A 184 9.41 -7.81 0.37
N ASP A 185 9.16 -8.17 -0.88
CA ASP A 185 8.17 -7.49 -1.73
C ASP A 185 6.76 -8.09 -1.55
N TYR A 186 5.99 -7.53 -0.61
CA TYR A 186 4.63 -7.96 -0.31
C TYR A 186 3.59 -7.59 -1.37
N ARG A 187 3.99 -6.90 -2.46
CA ARG A 187 3.11 -6.66 -3.63
C ARG A 187 2.93 -7.91 -4.49
N LEU A 188 3.66 -8.98 -4.19
CA LEU A 188 3.67 -10.24 -4.92
C LEU A 188 3.44 -11.43 -3.98
N HIS A 189 2.72 -12.45 -4.46
CA HIS A 189 2.45 -13.69 -3.72
C HIS A 189 3.71 -14.40 -3.22
N SER A 190 4.74 -14.49 -4.06
CA SER A 190 5.98 -15.18 -3.69
C SER A 190 6.83 -14.41 -2.69
N THR A 191 6.47 -13.17 -2.36
CA THR A 191 7.21 -12.28 -1.43
C THR A 191 8.71 -12.25 -1.69
N PRO A 192 9.17 -12.07 -2.95
CA PRO A 192 10.58 -12.16 -3.27
C PRO A 192 11.37 -11.10 -2.52
N VAL A 193 12.59 -11.45 -2.14
CA VAL A 193 13.52 -10.50 -1.55
C VAL A 193 14.09 -9.62 -2.66
N ARG A 194 14.05 -8.29 -2.48
CA ARG A 194 14.49 -7.28 -3.44
C ARG A 194 15.42 -6.28 -2.77
N GLU A 195 16.38 -5.77 -3.54
CA GLU A 195 17.16 -4.60 -3.12
C GLU A 195 16.40 -3.31 -3.44
N CYS A 196 16.49 -2.33 -2.54
CA CYS A 196 15.94 -1.00 -2.75
C CYS A 196 16.82 0.09 -2.13
N TRP A 197 16.76 1.28 -2.72
CA TRP A 197 17.31 2.48 -2.13
C TRP A 197 16.34 3.04 -1.11
N LEU A 198 16.71 2.97 0.17
CA LEU A 198 15.94 3.55 1.26
C LEU A 198 16.15 5.06 1.30
N VAL A 199 15.07 5.79 1.05
CA VAL A 199 15.04 7.24 1.03
C VAL A 199 14.02 7.79 2.03
N PRO A 200 14.20 9.04 2.52
CA PRO A 200 13.21 9.68 3.37
C PRO A 200 11.85 9.79 2.69
N PHE A 201 10.77 9.64 3.46
CA PHE A 201 9.38 9.79 2.98
C PHE A 201 9.17 11.11 2.22
N GLN A 202 9.67 12.22 2.76
CA GLN A 202 9.53 13.55 2.18
C GLN A 202 10.23 13.69 0.84
N ALA A 203 11.28 12.91 0.56
CA ALA A 203 11.95 12.91 -0.74
C ALA A 203 11.08 12.24 -1.82
N MET A 204 10.27 11.26 -1.44
CA MET A 204 9.36 10.55 -2.34
C MET A 204 8.05 11.32 -2.55
N MET A 205 7.47 11.81 -1.47
CA MET A 205 6.10 12.33 -1.45
C MET A 205 6.04 13.86 -1.54
N GLU A 206 7.13 14.57 -1.26
CA GLU A 206 7.17 16.04 -1.12
C GLU A 206 6.08 16.59 -0.19
N ALA A 207 5.74 15.81 0.83
CA ALA A 207 4.67 16.04 1.78
C ALA A 207 5.00 15.35 3.12
N GLU A 208 4.24 15.65 4.16
CA GLU A 208 4.38 15.01 5.47
C GLU A 208 3.44 13.81 5.60
N ILE A 209 3.80 12.84 6.45
CA ILE A 209 2.97 11.65 6.69
C ILE A 209 1.56 12.03 7.17
N SER A 210 1.45 13.13 7.94
CA SER A 210 0.17 13.66 8.41
C SER A 210 -0.80 14.03 7.29
N ASP A 211 -0.30 14.39 6.11
CA ASP A 211 -1.13 14.76 4.96
C ASP A 211 -1.88 13.55 4.37
N PHE A 212 -1.41 12.35 4.71
CA PHE A 212 -2.01 11.08 4.31
C PHE A 212 -2.77 10.39 5.45
N THR A 213 -2.71 10.92 6.67
CA THR A 213 -3.38 10.33 7.82
C THR A 213 -4.88 10.58 7.76
N VAL A 214 -5.68 9.55 8.03
CA VAL A 214 -7.14 9.63 8.09
C VAL A 214 -7.65 9.31 9.49
N THR A 215 -8.75 9.94 9.90
CA THR A 215 -9.38 9.69 11.20
C THR A 215 -10.25 8.43 11.19
N GLN A 216 -10.82 8.10 10.03
CA GLN A 216 -11.71 6.97 9.79
C GLN A 216 -11.28 6.27 8.50
N LEU A 217 -11.51 4.95 8.47
CA LEU A 217 -11.27 4.13 7.29
C LEU A 217 -12.41 4.25 6.31
#